data_AF-A0A7J8S1A2-F1
#
_entry.id   AF-A0A7J8S1A2-F1
#
_cell.length_a   1.000
_cell.length_b   1.000
_cell.length_c   1.000
_cell.angle_alpha   90.00
_cell.angle_beta   90.00
_cell.angle_gamma   90.00
#
_symmetry.space_group_name_H-M   'P 1'
#
loop_
_entity.id
_entity.type
_entity.pdbx_description
1 polymer ?
#
loop_
_entity_poly.entity_id
_entity_poly.type
_entity_poly.pdbx_seq_one_letter_code
_entity_poly.pdbx_strand_id
1 'polypeptide(L)'
;MEGCTRLVDVHPSLGVLKRLKLLNMRDCKSLRSLPTKIGMESLETLILSGCSNLARFPEIDGKMEHLKTLALSDCYKVEYLPENLQQAESLEELDLSETSITEPPPFIFLLKNIKILSFNGRKGPSYKSRPNFPSLFKEIFHMILLVYPL
;
A
#
# COMPACT_ATOMS: atom_id res chain seq x y z
N MET A 1 11.28 14.18 0.71
CA MET A 1 12.50 13.47 0.26
C MET A 1 12.21 12.89 -1.12
N GLU A 2 11.88 13.76 -2.07
CA GLU A 2 11.50 13.34 -3.43
C GLU A 2 12.75 13.15 -4.29
N GLY A 3 12.75 12.14 -5.14
CA GLY A 3 13.82 11.87 -6.10
C GLY A 3 15.14 11.42 -5.46
N CYS A 4 15.13 10.89 -4.24
CA CYS A 4 16.35 10.36 -3.60
C CYS A 4 16.75 9.01 -4.21
N THR A 5 17.30 9.04 -5.43
CA THR A 5 17.62 7.85 -6.24
C THR A 5 18.71 6.95 -5.67
N ARG A 6 19.44 7.38 -4.63
CA ARG A 6 20.45 6.57 -3.93
C ARG A 6 19.98 6.03 -2.58
N LEU A 7 18.80 6.42 -2.11
CA LEU A 7 18.23 5.93 -0.86
C LEU A 7 17.82 4.47 -1.06
N VAL A 8 18.49 3.55 -0.36
CA VAL A 8 18.18 2.12 -0.44
C VAL A 8 17.24 1.70 0.68
N ASP A 9 17.51 2.16 1.89
CA ASP A 9 16.76 1.84 3.10
C ASP A 9 16.52 3.11 3.92
N VAL A 10 15.39 3.10 4.64
CA VAL A 10 15.00 4.16 5.55
C VAL A 10 15.28 3.73 6.99
N HIS A 11 15.91 4.60 7.76
CA HIS A 11 16.20 4.33 9.17
C HIS A 11 14.90 4.10 9.97
N PRO A 12 14.84 3.10 10.88
CA PRO A 12 13.62 2.77 11.65
C PRO A 12 12.98 3.94 12.40
N SER A 13 13.77 4.94 12.81
CA SER A 13 13.26 6.13 13.48
C SER A 13 12.23 6.92 12.66
N LEU A 14 12.25 6.81 11.32
CA LEU A 14 11.22 7.47 10.49
C LEU A 14 9.83 6.85 10.73
N GLY A 15 9.77 5.53 10.95
CA GLY A 15 8.53 4.78 11.12
C GLY A 15 7.76 5.10 12.40
N VAL A 16 8.35 5.83 13.34
CA VAL A 16 7.75 6.18 14.65
C VAL A 16 7.56 7.68 14.86
N LEU A 17 7.71 8.49 13.79
CA LEU A 17 7.51 9.93 13.87
C LEU A 17 6.04 10.30 14.04
N LYS A 18 5.60 10.40 15.29
CA LYS A 18 4.20 10.62 15.67
C LYS A 18 3.57 11.91 15.14
N ARG A 19 4.37 12.95 14.83
CA ARG A 19 3.91 14.28 14.40
C ARG A 19 4.05 14.54 12.91
N LEU A 20 4.64 13.60 12.15
CA LEU A 20 4.81 13.78 10.72
C LEU A 20 3.46 13.67 10.04
N LYS A 21 3.06 14.69 9.27
CA LYS A 21 1.79 14.69 8.52
C LYS A 21 1.93 14.24 7.07
N LEU A 22 3.07 14.52 6.46
CA LEU A 22 3.34 14.20 5.07
C LEU A 22 4.72 13.55 4.96
N LEU A 23 4.74 12.38 4.32
CA LEU A 23 5.96 11.69 3.92
C LEU A 23 5.93 11.47 2.41
N ASN A 24 6.71 12.30 1.70
CA ASN A 24 6.89 12.16 0.25
C ASN A 24 8.27 11.58 -0.05
N MET A 25 8.26 10.37 -0.61
CA MET A 25 9.41 9.62 -1.12
C MET A 25 9.22 9.24 -2.60
N ARG A 26 8.43 10.03 -3.34
CA ARG A 26 8.24 9.85 -4.79
C ARG A 26 9.59 9.73 -5.49
N ASP A 27 9.67 8.83 -6.48
CA ASP A 27 10.85 8.62 -7.33
C ASP A 27 12.15 8.25 -6.58
N CYS A 28 12.05 7.75 -5.34
CA CYS A 28 13.16 7.09 -4.65
C CYS A 28 13.38 5.69 -5.26
N LYS A 29 13.86 5.66 -6.51
CA LYS A 29 13.91 4.45 -7.35
C LYS A 29 14.75 3.33 -6.76
N SER A 30 15.76 3.61 -5.93
CA SER A 30 16.57 2.58 -5.27
C SER A 30 16.00 2.10 -3.94
N LEU A 31 14.92 2.70 -3.43
CA LEU A 31 14.32 2.33 -2.17
C LEU A 31 13.81 0.88 -2.27
N ARG A 32 14.31 0.01 -1.40
CA ARG A 32 13.95 -1.42 -1.37
C ARG A 32 12.91 -1.72 -0.31
N SER A 33 13.01 -1.03 0.83
CA SER A 33 12.15 -1.23 1.98
C SER A 33 12.05 0.02 2.86
N LEU A 34 10.86 0.20 3.42
CA LEU A 34 10.65 0.98 4.64
C LEU A 34 11.06 0.15 5.87
N PRO A 35 11.13 0.75 7.08
CA PRO A 35 11.25 -0.02 8.32
C PRO A 35 10.20 -1.12 8.36
N THR A 36 10.53 -2.32 8.82
CA THR A 36 9.64 -3.49 8.78
C THR A 36 8.26 -3.25 9.40
N LYS A 37 8.20 -2.31 10.34
CA LYS A 37 7.02 -1.88 11.09
C LYS A 37 6.95 -0.36 11.14
N ILE A 38 5.78 0.20 10.86
CA ILE A 38 5.53 1.66 10.95
C ILE A 38 4.27 1.97 11.78
N GLY A 39 4.29 3.09 12.48
CA GLY A 39 3.23 3.60 13.35
C GLY A 39 3.30 5.12 13.42
N MET A 40 2.92 5.79 12.34
CA MET A 40 2.98 7.25 12.22
C MET A 40 1.61 7.87 12.51
N GLU A 41 1.35 8.14 13.80
CA GLU A 41 0.03 8.53 14.32
C GLU A 41 -0.62 9.71 13.59
N SER A 42 0.12 10.79 13.31
CA SER A 42 -0.41 11.98 12.64
C SER A 42 -0.28 11.97 11.12
N LEU A 43 0.18 10.87 10.50
CA LEU A 43 0.44 10.87 9.06
C LEU A 43 -0.88 10.93 8.29
N GLU A 44 -1.01 11.93 7.42
CA GLU A 44 -2.17 12.17 6.58
C GLU A 44 -1.89 11.73 5.13
N THR A 45 -0.64 11.86 4.68
CA THR A 45 -0.24 11.55 3.29
C THR A 45 1.08 10.79 3.23
N LEU A 46 1.05 9.61 2.58
CA LEU A 46 2.22 8.80 2.26
C LEU A 46 2.34 8.64 0.74
N ILE A 47 3.37 9.23 0.15
CA ILE A 47 3.66 9.12 -1.29
C ILE A 47 4.92 8.30 -1.49
N LEU A 48 4.76 7.16 -2.14
CA LEU A 48 5.80 6.22 -2.55
C LEU A 48 5.83 6.04 -4.08
N SER A 49 5.02 6.79 -4.84
CA SER A 49 4.92 6.65 -6.29
C SER A 49 6.28 6.65 -6.97
N GLY A 50 6.50 5.78 -7.94
CA GLY A 50 7.78 5.65 -8.66
C GLY A 50 8.91 5.01 -7.84
N CYS A 51 8.66 4.50 -6.63
CA CYS A 51 9.61 3.68 -5.86
C CYS A 51 9.74 2.28 -6.47
N SER A 52 10.37 2.24 -7.63
CA SER A 52 10.36 1.12 -8.54
C SER A 52 11.03 -0.15 -7.96
N ASN A 53 11.98 0.00 -7.03
CA ASN A 53 12.61 -1.13 -6.34
C ASN A 53 11.95 -1.54 -5.02
N LEU A 54 10.87 -0.88 -4.61
CA LEU A 54 10.17 -1.17 -3.36
C LEU A 54 9.50 -2.54 -3.45
N ALA A 55 10.03 -3.52 -2.72
CA ALA A 55 9.58 -4.91 -2.84
C ALA A 55 8.38 -5.22 -1.95
N ARG A 56 8.22 -4.50 -0.83
CA ARG A 56 7.15 -4.74 0.14
C ARG A 56 6.74 -3.45 0.83
N PHE A 57 5.46 -3.33 1.13
CA PHE A 57 4.96 -2.34 2.07
C PHE A 57 5.16 -2.85 3.52
N PRO A 58 5.51 -2.00 4.49
CA PRO A 58 5.76 -2.42 5.87
C PRO A 58 4.48 -2.78 6.63
N GLU A 59 4.61 -3.65 7.63
CA GLU A 59 3.51 -3.93 8.56
C GLU A 59 3.14 -2.69 9.36
N ILE A 60 1.86 -2.53 9.70
CA ILE A 60 1.41 -1.48 10.60
C ILE A 60 1.52 -1.97 12.05
N ASP A 61 2.41 -1.35 12.82
CA ASP A 61 2.66 -1.64 14.24
C ASP A 61 2.44 -0.37 15.07
N GLY A 62 1.19 0.09 15.10
CA GLY A 62 0.79 1.34 15.74
C GLY A 62 -0.47 1.91 15.11
N LYS A 63 -0.82 3.15 15.46
CA LYS A 63 -1.97 3.84 14.87
C LYS A 63 -1.53 4.60 13.61
N MET A 64 -2.26 4.38 12.52
CA MET A 64 -2.20 5.20 11.29
C MET A 64 -3.62 5.68 10.92
N GLU A 65 -4.42 5.94 11.95
CA GLU A 65 -5.86 6.26 11.85
C GLU A 65 -6.12 7.55 11.05
N HIS A 66 -5.12 8.44 10.93
CA HIS A 66 -5.22 9.71 10.21
C HIS A 66 -4.79 9.65 8.73
N LEU A 67 -4.29 8.51 8.25
CA LEU A 67 -3.82 8.38 6.87
C LEU A 67 -5.00 8.50 5.91
N LYS A 68 -4.97 9.52 5.05
CA LYS A 68 -6.01 9.82 4.04
C LYS A 68 -5.59 9.40 2.64
N THR A 69 -4.30 9.58 2.31
CA THR A 69 -3.78 9.29 0.97
C THR A 69 -2.58 8.35 1.06
N LEU A 70 -2.69 7.22 0.37
CA LEU A 70 -1.58 6.28 0.12
C LEU A 70 -1.37 6.14 -1.38
N ALA A 71 -0.24 6.64 -1.88
CA ALA A 71 0.13 6.56 -3.29
C ALA A 71 1.32 5.62 -3.51
N LEU A 72 1.09 4.52 -4.22
CA LEU A 72 2.06 3.47 -4.56
C LEU A 72 2.17 3.25 -6.07
N SER A 73 1.67 4.19 -6.88
CA SER A 73 1.77 4.11 -8.34
C SER A 73 3.19 3.80 -8.81
N ASP A 74 3.35 2.99 -9.85
CA ASP A 74 4.65 2.61 -10.44
C ASP A 74 5.61 1.86 -9.47
N CYS A 75 5.12 1.38 -8.32
CA CYS A 75 5.86 0.48 -7.44
C CYS A 75 5.76 -0.97 -7.94
N TYR A 76 6.37 -1.25 -9.10
CA TYR A 76 6.14 -2.48 -9.86
C TYR A 76 6.52 -3.78 -9.13
N LYS A 77 7.31 -3.75 -8.04
CA LYS A 77 7.67 -4.94 -7.24
C LYS A 77 6.74 -5.19 -6.05
N VAL A 78 5.81 -4.29 -5.75
CA VAL A 78 4.86 -4.48 -4.64
C VAL A 78 3.78 -5.47 -5.09
N GLU A 79 3.73 -6.63 -4.42
CA GLU A 79 2.80 -7.73 -4.75
C GLU A 79 1.58 -7.80 -3.83
N TYR A 80 1.69 -7.28 -2.62
CA TYR A 80 0.61 -7.25 -1.64
C TYR A 80 0.79 -6.08 -0.66
N LEU A 81 -0.31 -5.76 0.03
CA LEU A 81 -0.33 -4.89 1.20
C LEU A 81 -0.63 -5.74 2.45
N PRO A 82 -0.13 -5.36 3.63
CA PRO A 82 -0.40 -6.11 4.85
C PRO A 82 -1.86 -5.93 5.27
N GLU A 83 -2.46 -6.98 5.86
CA GLU A 83 -3.90 -6.96 6.24
C GLU A 83 -4.22 -5.92 7.32
N ASN A 84 -3.27 -5.63 8.21
CA ASN A 84 -3.42 -4.59 9.24
C ASN A 84 -3.51 -3.17 8.68
N LEU A 85 -3.29 -2.94 7.38
CA LEU A 85 -3.58 -1.64 6.75
C LEU A 85 -5.06 -1.27 6.84
N GLN A 86 -5.96 -2.22 7.12
CA GLN A 86 -7.36 -1.96 7.46
C GLN A 86 -7.55 -0.98 8.63
N GLN A 87 -6.53 -0.79 9.49
CA GLN A 87 -6.53 0.16 10.60
C GLN A 87 -6.41 1.62 10.16
N ALA A 88 -6.07 1.89 8.89
CA ALA A 88 -6.09 3.23 8.30
C ALA A 88 -7.54 3.63 7.98
N GLU A 89 -8.38 3.77 9.01
CA GLU A 89 -9.83 3.97 8.85
C GLU A 89 -10.19 5.27 8.12
N SER A 90 -9.32 6.29 8.16
CA SER A 90 -9.51 7.55 7.44
C SER A 90 -9.03 7.52 5.98
N LEU A 91 -8.65 6.37 5.43
CA LEU A 91 -8.13 6.30 4.07
C LEU A 91 -9.21 6.69 3.06
N GLU A 92 -8.96 7.77 2.32
CA GLU A 92 -9.84 8.33 1.29
C GLU A 92 -9.35 8.01 -0.12
N GLU A 93 -8.03 7.92 -0.30
CA GLU A 93 -7.39 7.72 -1.59
C GLU A 93 -6.32 6.62 -1.51
N LEU A 94 -6.48 5.60 -2.34
CA LEU A 94 -5.54 4.49 -2.49
C LEU A 94 -5.18 4.31 -3.97
N ASP A 95 -3.94 4.62 -4.31
CA ASP A 95 -3.40 4.43 -5.65
C ASP A 95 -2.40 3.28 -5.67
N LEU A 96 -2.80 2.18 -6.32
CA LEU A 96 -2.04 0.95 -6.53
C LEU A 96 -1.75 0.71 -8.02
N SER A 97 -1.89 1.74 -8.84
CA SER A 97 -1.68 1.63 -10.28
C SER A 97 -0.26 1.17 -10.61
N GLU A 98 -0.10 0.34 -11.63
CA GLU A 98 1.21 -0.14 -12.09
C GLU A 98 2.03 -0.92 -11.02
N THR A 99 1.39 -1.42 -9.96
CA THR A 99 1.97 -2.38 -9.01
C THR A 99 1.85 -3.81 -9.52
N SER A 100 2.45 -4.80 -8.84
CA SER A 100 2.24 -6.23 -9.12
C SER A 100 1.05 -6.84 -8.37
N ILE A 101 0.26 -6.01 -7.67
CA ILE A 101 -0.97 -6.45 -7.02
C ILE A 101 -1.98 -6.77 -8.13
N THR A 102 -2.34 -8.04 -8.33
CA THR A 102 -3.21 -8.46 -9.44
C THR A 102 -4.69 -8.54 -9.08
N GLU A 103 -5.02 -8.56 -7.80
CA GLU A 103 -6.38 -8.56 -7.25
C GLU A 103 -6.45 -7.46 -6.18
N PRO A 104 -7.56 -6.71 -6.08
CA PRO A 104 -7.73 -5.73 -5.00
C PRO A 104 -7.54 -6.39 -3.61
N PRO A 105 -6.83 -5.73 -2.68
CA PRO A 105 -6.61 -6.27 -1.34
C PRO A 105 -7.95 -6.49 -0.61
N PRO A 106 -8.17 -7.64 0.07
CA PRO A 106 -9.48 -7.93 0.67
C PRO A 106 -9.98 -6.93 1.71
N PHE A 107 -9.08 -6.26 2.42
CA PHE A 107 -9.45 -5.23 3.39
C PHE A 107 -10.05 -3.97 2.75
N ILE A 108 -10.01 -3.82 1.42
CA ILE A 108 -10.58 -2.65 0.73
C ILE A 108 -12.07 -2.46 1.05
N PHE A 109 -12.80 -3.57 1.26
CA PHE A 109 -14.22 -3.56 1.63
C PHE A 109 -14.46 -3.14 3.09
N LEU A 110 -13.41 -3.09 3.92
CA LEU A 110 -13.47 -2.64 5.31
C LEU A 110 -13.19 -1.14 5.45
N LEU A 111 -12.65 -0.50 4.41
CA LEU A 111 -12.34 0.93 4.40
C LEU A 111 -13.59 1.75 4.12
N LYS A 112 -14.14 2.39 5.16
CA LYS A 112 -15.42 3.10 5.11
C LYS A 112 -15.37 4.46 4.42
N ASN A 113 -14.18 5.07 4.34
CA ASN A 113 -14.00 6.43 3.84
C ASN A 113 -13.38 6.49 2.44
N ILE A 114 -13.16 5.34 1.78
CA ILE A 114 -12.51 5.30 0.47
C ILE A 114 -13.38 6.00 -0.59
N LYS A 115 -12.78 6.95 -1.30
CA LYS A 115 -13.41 7.74 -2.37
C LYS A 115 -12.76 7.47 -3.72
N ILE A 116 -11.45 7.29 -3.70
CA ILE A 116 -10.64 7.04 -4.90
C ILE A 116 -9.85 5.76 -4.68
N LEU A 117 -10.08 4.79 -5.56
CA LEU A 117 -9.31 3.58 -5.66
C LEU A 117 -8.80 3.45 -7.10
N SER A 118 -7.50 3.59 -7.28
CA SER A 118 -6.84 3.34 -8.57
C SER A 118 -6.12 2.01 -8.50
N PHE A 119 -6.51 1.09 -9.37
CA PHE A 119 -5.98 -0.26 -9.40
C PHE A 119 -5.94 -0.78 -10.83
N ASN A 120 -4.75 -0.93 -11.38
CA ASN A 120 -4.48 -1.61 -12.63
C ASN A 120 -3.15 -2.38 -12.50
N GLY A 121 -3.21 -3.51 -11.80
CA GLY A 121 -2.05 -4.37 -11.58
C GLY A 121 -1.38 -4.81 -12.87
N ARG A 122 -0.05 -4.75 -12.91
CA ARG A 122 0.75 -5.44 -13.92
C ARG A 122 0.62 -6.93 -13.70
N LYS A 123 0.32 -7.69 -14.76
CA LYS A 123 0.48 -9.15 -14.74
C LYS A 123 1.97 -9.46 -14.53
N GLY A 124 2.35 -9.80 -13.30
CA GLY A 124 3.67 -10.31 -13.00
C GLY A 124 3.89 -11.70 -13.64
N PRO A 125 5.14 -12.14 -13.84
CA PRO A 125 5.41 -13.56 -14.02
C PRO A 125 4.88 -14.34 -12.80
N SER A 126 4.23 -15.47 -13.06
CA SER A 126 3.65 -16.33 -12.02
C SER A 126 4.75 -16.89 -11.10
N TYR A 127 5.05 -16.23 -9.99
CA TYR A 127 5.86 -16.80 -8.92
C TYR A 127 5.03 -17.03 -7.65
N LYS A 128 5.13 -18.27 -7.19
CA LYS A 128 4.36 -18.88 -6.11
C LYS A 128 4.89 -18.43 -4.75
N SER A 129 4.38 -17.32 -4.23
CA SER A 129 4.45 -17.02 -2.79
C SER A 129 3.38 -16.02 -2.40
N ARG A 130 2.11 -16.33 -2.71
CA ARG A 130 1.00 -15.69 -1.99
C ARG A 130 1.07 -16.19 -0.54
N PRO A 131 0.95 -15.33 0.50
CA PRO A 131 0.47 -15.81 1.78
C PRO A 131 -0.86 -16.53 1.54
N ASN A 132 -1.08 -17.62 2.27
CA ASN A 132 -2.10 -18.62 1.98
C ASN A 132 -3.52 -18.00 2.05
N PHE A 133 -3.99 -17.40 0.95
CA PHE A 133 -5.32 -16.81 0.87
C PHE A 133 -6.35 -17.94 0.84
N PRO A 134 -7.31 -17.99 1.78
CA PRO A 134 -8.40 -18.96 1.73
C PRO A 134 -9.09 -18.88 0.37
N SER A 135 -9.24 -20.03 -0.31
CA SER A 135 -9.85 -20.14 -1.64
C SER A 135 -11.22 -19.48 -1.76
N LEU A 136 -11.92 -19.27 -0.62
CA LEU A 136 -13.20 -18.58 -0.52
C LEU A 136 -13.17 -17.12 -1.03
N PHE A 137 -12.04 -16.41 -0.93
CA PHE A 137 -12.00 -15.01 -1.37
C PHE A 137 -12.14 -14.85 -2.89
N LYS A 138 -11.73 -15.85 -3.68
CA LYS A 138 -11.96 -15.85 -5.14
C LYS A 138 -13.44 -15.95 -5.50
N GLU A 139 -14.20 -16.70 -4.72
CA GLU A 139 -15.65 -16.87 -4.94
C GLU A 139 -16.43 -15.64 -4.49
N ILE A 140 -16.04 -15.03 -3.36
CA ILE A 140 -16.63 -13.78 -2.87
C ILE A 140 -16.35 -12.63 -3.87
N PHE A 141 -15.14 -12.54 -4.42
CA PHE A 141 -14.80 -11.51 -5.41
C PHE A 141 -15.63 -11.63 -6.70
N HIS A 142 -15.89 -12.85 -7.17
CA HIS A 142 -16.79 -13.08 -8.29
C HIS A 142 -18.25 -12.72 -7.97
N MET A 143 -18.72 -12.98 -6.73
CA MET A 143 -20.07 -12.60 -6.33
C MET A 143 -20.25 -11.08 -6.19
N ILE A 144 -19.25 -10.34 -5.69
CA ILE A 144 -19.36 -8.89 -5.53
C ILE A 144 -19.44 -8.16 -6.87
N LEU A 145 -18.72 -8.62 -7.91
CA LEU A 145 -18.81 -8.06 -9.26
C LEU A 145 -20.17 -8.28 -9.95
N LEU A 146 -20.96 -9.26 -9.50
CA LEU A 146 -22.30 -9.52 -10.03
C LEU A 146 -23.38 -8.68 -9.33
N VAL A 147 -23.09 -8.10 -8.16
CA VAL A 147 -24.07 -7.33 -7.36
C VAL A 147 -23.89 -5.82 -7.53
N TYR A 148 -22.71 -5.35 -7.93
CA TYR A 148 -22.44 -3.93 -8.19
C TYR A 148 -21.89 -3.72 -9.60
N PRO A 149 -22.76 -3.52 -10.62
CA PRO A 149 -22.31 -2.96 -11.87
C PRO A 149 -21.97 -1.48 -11.66
N LEU A 150 -20.82 -1.06 -12.20
CA LEU A 150 -20.40 0.34 -12.29
C LEU A 150 -21.44 1.20 -13.03
#